data_AF-A0A0N0HP42-F1
#
_entry.id   AF-A0A0N0HP42-F1
#
_cell.length_a   1.000
_cell.length_b   1.000
_cell.length_c   1.000
_cell.angle_alpha   90.00
_cell.angle_beta   90.00
_cell.angle_gamma   90.00
#
_symmetry.space_group_name_H-M   'P 1'
#
loop_
_entity.id
_entity.type
_entity.pdbx_description
1 polymer ?
#
loop_
_entity_poly.entity_id
_entity_poly.type
_entity_poly.pdbx_seq_one_letter_code
_entity_poly.pdbx_strand_id
1 'polypeptide(L)'
;MFRRNRADREFREAQRAGEAVLAMHTELPLPDCPRAASAPAAPESTVVPDFLPADFRAPSRQDVSGFMMRWDLPLVIDGEVHQCHCGAYRNWIVFNMRDDSVWLRCEAGHEAKESRLDTAWYNRNSGPVDHFHPTLDEGLRHLGH
;
A
#
# COMPACT_ATOMS: atom_id res chain seq x y z
N MET A 1 -36.19 34.28 -10.05
CA MET A 1 -36.14 32.91 -10.59
C MET A 1 -35.05 32.69 -11.66
N PHE A 2 -34.18 33.67 -11.99
CA PHE A 2 -33.24 33.58 -13.12
C PHE A 2 -31.79 33.13 -12.80
N ARG A 3 -31.39 33.07 -11.52
CA ARG A 3 -30.02 32.68 -11.13
C ARG A 3 -29.74 31.16 -11.23
N ARG A 4 -30.78 30.32 -11.05
CA ARG A 4 -30.67 28.86 -11.16
C ARG A 4 -30.36 28.39 -12.59
N ASN A 5 -30.98 29.00 -13.61
CA ASN A 5 -30.76 28.63 -15.01
C ASN A 5 -29.34 28.96 -15.51
N ARG A 6 -28.71 30.00 -14.94
CA ARG A 6 -27.34 30.36 -15.28
C ARG A 6 -26.34 29.37 -14.69
N ALA A 7 -26.49 29.04 -13.40
CA ALA A 7 -25.62 28.06 -12.74
C ALA A 7 -25.74 26.65 -13.37
N ASP A 8 -26.96 26.25 -13.75
CA ASP A 8 -27.21 24.96 -14.39
C ASP A 8 -26.61 24.89 -15.82
N ARG A 9 -26.60 26.02 -16.52
CA ARG A 9 -25.93 26.16 -17.83
C ARG A 9 -24.42 26.13 -17.69
N GLU A 10 -23.86 26.87 -16.74
CA GLU A 10 -22.42 26.91 -16.45
C GLU A 10 -21.92 25.51 -16.06
N PHE A 11 -22.69 24.77 -15.27
CA PHE A 11 -22.37 23.38 -14.90
C PHE A 11 -22.32 22.44 -16.12
N ARG A 12 -23.30 22.52 -17.03
CA ARG A 12 -23.31 21.71 -18.27
C ARG A 12 -22.23 22.12 -19.27
N GLU A 13 -21.83 23.38 -19.27
CA GLU A 13 -20.70 23.87 -20.08
C GLU A 13 -19.37 23.35 -19.52
N ALA A 14 -19.19 23.38 -18.20
CA ALA A 14 -18.03 22.79 -17.53
C ALA A 14 -17.94 21.27 -17.75
N GLN A 15 -19.08 20.56 -17.70
CA GLN A 15 -19.12 19.11 -17.96
C GLN A 15 -18.68 18.78 -19.41
N ARG A 16 -19.19 19.51 -20.41
CA ARG A 16 -18.76 19.34 -21.81
C ARG A 16 -17.29 19.69 -22.03
N ALA A 17 -16.78 20.72 -21.35
CA ALA A 17 -15.37 21.06 -21.41
C ALA A 17 -14.50 19.94 -20.82
N GLY A 18 -14.92 19.34 -19.71
CA GLY A 18 -14.24 18.18 -19.10
C GLY A 18 -14.23 16.94 -20.01
N GLU A 19 -15.36 16.62 -20.64
CA GLU A 19 -15.45 15.52 -21.61
C GLU A 19 -14.53 15.72 -22.83
N ALA A 20 -14.43 16.95 -23.33
CA ALA A 20 -13.54 17.28 -24.45
C ALA A 20 -12.05 17.09 -24.09
N VAL A 21 -11.65 17.47 -22.87
CA VAL A 21 -10.28 17.26 -22.38
C VAL A 21 -9.98 15.76 -22.20
N LEU A 22 -10.94 14.99 -21.70
CA LEU A 22 -10.78 13.54 -21.55
C LEU A 22 -10.64 12.84 -22.91
N ALA A 23 -11.42 13.25 -23.91
CA ALA A 23 -11.34 12.74 -25.27
C ALA A 23 -9.95 12.99 -25.89
N MET A 24 -9.38 14.18 -25.72
CA MET A 24 -8.03 14.50 -26.19
C MET A 24 -6.94 13.60 -25.57
N HIS A 25 -7.11 13.18 -24.32
CA HIS A 25 -6.17 12.26 -23.66
C HIS A 25 -6.40 10.79 -24.03
N THR A 26 -7.56 10.44 -24.58
CA THR A 26 -7.88 9.05 -24.97
C THR A 26 -7.27 8.69 -26.33
N GLU A 27 -6.94 9.69 -27.15
CA GLU A 27 -6.34 9.50 -28.47
C GLU A 27 -4.79 9.40 -28.47
N LEU A 28 -4.14 9.44 -27.30
CA LEU A 28 -2.72 9.09 -27.24
C LEU A 28 -2.57 7.60 -27.58
N PRO A 29 -1.90 7.23 -28.68
CA PRO A 29 -1.67 5.83 -28.99
C PRO A 29 -0.84 5.25 -27.86
N LEU A 30 -1.41 4.34 -27.07
CA LEU A 30 -0.57 3.50 -26.22
C LEU A 30 0.38 2.76 -27.16
N PRO A 31 1.71 2.78 -26.92
CA PRO A 31 2.60 1.89 -27.64
C PRO A 31 2.09 0.47 -27.43
N ASP A 32 1.96 -0.28 -28.53
CA ASP A 32 1.54 -1.68 -28.50
C ASP A 32 2.47 -2.44 -27.55
N CYS A 33 2.01 -2.69 -26.32
CA CYS A 33 2.66 -3.65 -25.45
C CYS A 33 2.56 -4.99 -26.20
N PRO A 34 3.68 -5.63 -26.60
CA PRO A 34 3.59 -6.91 -27.26
C PRO A 34 2.85 -7.85 -26.32
N ARG A 35 1.67 -8.30 -26.78
CA ARG A 35 0.88 -9.33 -26.13
C ARG A 35 1.81 -10.52 -25.90
N ALA A 36 2.15 -10.76 -24.63
CA ALA A 36 2.97 -11.90 -24.25
C ALA A 36 2.25 -13.16 -24.76
N ALA A 37 2.81 -13.76 -25.81
CA ALA A 37 2.37 -15.06 -26.27
C ALA A 37 2.63 -16.05 -25.13
N SER A 38 1.59 -16.72 -24.67
CA SER A 38 1.70 -17.83 -23.73
C SER A 38 2.51 -18.95 -24.38
N ALA A 39 3.80 -19.03 -24.05
CA ALA A 39 4.67 -20.15 -24.38
C ALA A 39 4.78 -21.09 -23.15
N PRO A 40 4.85 -22.42 -23.34
CA PRO A 40 4.81 -23.37 -22.22
C PRO A 40 6.13 -23.36 -21.43
N ALA A 41 5.99 -23.66 -20.15
CA ALA A 41 7.06 -23.66 -19.15
C ALA A 41 8.17 -24.68 -19.45
N ALA A 42 9.41 -24.20 -19.52
CA ALA A 42 10.63 -24.94 -19.25
C ALA A 42 11.51 -24.08 -18.31
N PRO A 43 12.21 -24.66 -17.32
CA PRO A 43 12.88 -23.90 -16.28
C PRO A 43 14.23 -23.41 -16.78
N GLU A 44 14.21 -22.34 -17.54
CA GLU A 44 15.42 -21.59 -17.86
C GLU A 44 15.61 -20.56 -16.76
N SER A 45 16.75 -20.65 -16.07
CA SER A 45 17.24 -19.63 -15.14
C SER A 45 17.22 -18.28 -15.87
N THR A 46 16.17 -17.51 -15.61
CA THR A 46 16.00 -16.16 -16.11
C THR A 46 17.13 -15.32 -15.56
N VAL A 47 18.19 -15.16 -16.36
CA VAL A 47 19.18 -14.09 -16.17
C VAL A 47 18.41 -12.80 -16.39
N VAL A 48 17.80 -12.30 -15.31
CA VAL A 48 17.17 -10.99 -15.29
C VAL A 48 18.29 -10.01 -15.65
N PRO A 49 18.19 -9.26 -16.77
CA PRO A 49 19.19 -8.25 -17.06
C PRO A 49 19.30 -7.35 -15.85
N ASP A 50 20.54 -7.16 -15.35
CA ASP A 50 20.84 -6.38 -14.15
C ASP A 50 20.57 -4.90 -14.42
N PHE A 51 19.30 -4.54 -14.50
CA PHE A 51 18.83 -3.21 -14.84
C PHE A 51 18.85 -2.35 -13.58
N LEU A 52 19.73 -1.34 -13.60
CA LEU A 52 20.16 -0.50 -12.47
C LEU A 52 20.93 -1.27 -11.37
N PRO A 53 22.10 -0.76 -10.92
CA PRO A 53 22.81 -1.33 -9.77
C PRO A 53 21.89 -1.40 -8.56
N ALA A 54 22.08 -2.42 -7.71
CA ALA A 54 21.20 -2.71 -6.57
C ALA A 54 20.93 -1.48 -5.68
N ASP A 55 21.94 -0.63 -5.48
CA ASP A 55 21.86 0.59 -4.66
C ASP A 55 20.89 1.66 -5.21
N PHE A 56 20.53 1.58 -6.49
CA PHE A 56 19.60 2.49 -7.16
C PHE A 56 18.21 1.88 -7.39
N ARG A 57 18.00 0.61 -7.00
CA ARG A 57 16.68 0.00 -7.04
C ARG A 57 15.90 0.42 -5.80
N ALA A 58 14.61 0.68 -5.96
CA ALA A 58 13.72 0.77 -4.80
C ALA A 58 13.83 -0.55 -4.03
N PRO A 59 13.99 -0.52 -2.68
CA PRO A 59 14.09 -1.73 -1.89
C PRO A 59 12.91 -2.65 -2.20
N SER A 60 13.21 -3.88 -2.60
CA SER A 60 12.17 -4.87 -2.78
C SER A 60 11.68 -5.30 -1.40
N ARG A 61 10.47 -5.86 -1.34
CA ARG A 61 9.90 -6.44 -0.11
C ARG A 61 10.80 -7.52 0.53
N GLN A 62 11.75 -8.08 -0.24
CA GLN A 62 12.73 -9.06 0.23
C GLN A 62 13.97 -8.41 0.87
N ASP A 63 14.18 -7.10 0.71
CA ASP A 63 15.34 -6.37 1.22
C ASP A 63 15.08 -5.75 2.61
N VAL A 64 13.82 -5.72 3.05
CA VAL A 64 13.36 -5.09 4.31
C VAL A 64 12.87 -6.16 5.28
N SER A 65 13.30 -6.18 6.55
CA SER A 65 12.88 -7.23 7.51
C SER A 65 11.36 -7.33 7.68
N GLY A 66 10.65 -6.23 7.41
CA GLY A 66 9.20 -6.13 7.30
C GLY A 66 8.81 -4.66 7.14
N PHE A 67 7.58 -4.41 6.68
CA PHE A 67 7.01 -3.06 6.71
C PHE A 67 6.36 -2.80 8.05
N MET A 68 6.44 -1.57 8.53
CA MET A 68 5.93 -1.19 9.85
C MET A 68 5.06 0.05 9.69
N MET A 69 3.90 0.06 10.34
CA MET A 69 3.04 1.25 10.39
C MET A 69 2.45 1.42 11.78
N ARG A 70 2.24 2.67 12.18
CA ARG A 70 1.49 3.00 13.40
C ARG A 70 0.00 2.98 13.12
N TRP A 71 -0.75 2.49 14.09
CA TRP A 71 -2.20 2.42 14.08
C TRP A 71 -2.72 2.98 15.41
N ASP A 72 -3.01 4.28 15.42
CA ASP A 72 -3.41 4.98 16.65
C ASP A 72 -4.90 4.76 17.02
N LEU A 73 -5.72 4.28 16.08
CA LEU A 73 -7.12 3.96 16.30
C LEU A 73 -7.31 2.59 16.97
N PRO A 74 -8.49 2.29 17.55
CA PRO A 74 -8.81 0.93 17.96
C PRO A 74 -8.75 -0.01 16.75
N LEU A 75 -7.99 -1.09 16.86
CA LEU A 75 -7.87 -2.06 15.78
C LEU A 75 -9.10 -2.97 15.79
N VAL A 76 -9.91 -2.91 14.73
CA VAL A 76 -11.11 -3.73 14.60
C VAL A 76 -10.84 -4.83 13.57
N ILE A 77 -10.96 -6.09 13.99
CA ILE A 77 -10.72 -7.28 13.18
C ILE A 77 -11.98 -8.13 13.23
N ASP A 78 -12.57 -8.42 12.07
CA ASP A 78 -13.84 -9.16 11.94
C ASP A 78 -15.00 -8.59 12.77
N GLY A 79 -14.98 -7.28 13.04
CA GLY A 79 -15.99 -6.59 13.85
C GLY A 79 -15.71 -6.58 15.36
N GLU A 80 -14.62 -7.19 15.81
CA GLU A 80 -14.18 -7.19 17.21
C GLU A 80 -13.01 -6.23 17.43
N VAL A 81 -13.02 -5.50 18.55
CA VAL A 81 -11.88 -4.67 18.95
C VAL A 81 -10.78 -5.58 19.47
N HIS A 82 -9.65 -5.60 18.77
CA HIS A 82 -8.48 -6.36 19.18
C HIS A 82 -7.84 -5.72 20.42
N GLN A 83 -7.62 -6.53 21.44
CA GLN A 83 -7.02 -6.13 22.71
C GLN A 83 -5.84 -7.03 23.04
N CYS A 84 -4.73 -6.43 23.48
CA CYS A 84 -3.59 -7.15 24.02
C CYS A 84 -3.96 -7.83 25.34
N HIS A 85 -3.25 -8.89 25.73
CA HIS A 85 -3.41 -9.48 27.07
C HIS A 85 -3.11 -8.51 28.21
N CYS A 86 -2.38 -7.41 27.97
CA CYS A 86 -2.16 -6.35 28.95
C CYS A 86 -3.31 -5.32 29.04
N GLY A 87 -4.35 -5.44 28.21
CA GLY A 87 -5.50 -4.53 28.17
C GLY A 87 -5.37 -3.36 27.19
N ALA A 88 -4.21 -3.17 26.56
CA ALA A 88 -4.03 -2.15 25.51
C ALA A 88 -4.88 -2.50 24.27
N TYR A 89 -5.62 -1.52 23.74
CA TYR A 89 -6.52 -1.70 22.59
C TYR A 89 -6.30 -0.69 21.45
N ARG A 90 -5.37 0.25 21.63
CA ARG A 90 -5.02 1.33 20.69
C ARG A 90 -3.50 1.46 20.59
N ASN A 91 -3.02 2.37 19.72
CA ASN A 91 -1.59 2.66 19.54
C ASN A 91 -0.79 1.41 19.16
N TRP A 92 -1.33 0.64 18.22
CA TRP A 92 -0.68 -0.56 17.73
C TRP A 92 0.42 -0.21 16.75
N ILE A 93 1.49 -0.99 16.74
CA ILE A 93 2.42 -1.04 15.63
C ILE A 93 2.12 -2.32 14.87
N VAL A 94 1.76 -2.18 13.61
CA VAL A 94 1.50 -3.32 12.72
C VAL A 94 2.76 -3.60 11.93
N PHE A 95 3.26 -4.83 12.02
CA PHE A 95 4.34 -5.33 11.19
C PHE A 95 3.80 -6.24 10.12
N ASN A 96 4.31 -6.08 8.91
CA ASN A 96 4.09 -6.99 7.82
C ASN A 96 5.43 -7.59 7.43
N MET A 97 5.61 -8.85 7.80
CA MET A 97 6.87 -9.58 7.68
C MET A 97 7.05 -10.14 6.25
N ARG A 98 8.28 -10.53 5.92
CA ARG A 98 8.62 -11.10 4.60
C ARG A 98 7.88 -12.40 4.27
N ASP A 99 7.44 -13.16 5.28
CA ASP A 99 6.67 -14.40 5.15
C ASP A 99 5.16 -14.16 5.01
N ASP A 100 4.76 -12.92 4.67
CA ASP A 100 3.39 -12.46 4.57
C ASP A 100 2.58 -12.56 5.88
N SER A 101 3.27 -12.75 7.02
CA SER A 101 2.63 -12.71 8.32
C SER A 101 2.49 -11.28 8.84
N VAL A 102 1.33 -10.99 9.42
CA VAL A 102 1.09 -9.72 10.11
C VAL A 102 1.25 -9.93 11.61
N TRP A 103 2.02 -9.05 12.23
CA TRP A 103 2.25 -9.03 13.67
C TRP A 103 1.80 -7.70 14.24
N LEU A 104 1.35 -7.73 15.49
CA LEU A 104 0.90 -6.56 16.22
C LEU A 104 1.77 -6.39 17.45
N ARG A 105 2.22 -5.16 17.67
CA ARG A 105 2.91 -4.76 18.90
C ARG A 105 2.12 -3.68 19.62
N CYS A 106 1.84 -3.89 20.91
CA CYS A 106 1.19 -2.88 21.73
C CYS A 106 2.20 -1.87 22.31
N GLU A 107 1.70 -0.77 22.88
CA GLU A 107 2.52 0.25 23.53
C GLU A 107 3.38 -0.28 24.69
N ALA A 108 2.95 -1.36 25.35
CA ALA A 108 3.70 -2.04 26.40
C ALA A 108 4.81 -2.97 25.86
N GLY A 109 4.98 -3.06 24.54
CA GLY A 109 6.02 -3.85 23.89
C GLY A 109 5.71 -5.34 23.70
N HIS A 110 4.46 -5.77 23.96
CA HIS A 110 4.06 -7.15 23.66
C HIS A 110 3.80 -7.33 22.17
N GLU A 111 4.35 -8.41 21.62
CA GLU A 111 4.24 -8.77 20.22
C GLU A 111 3.42 -10.06 20.07
N ALA A 112 2.47 -10.04 19.14
CA ALA A 112 1.64 -11.19 18.81
C ALA A 112 1.44 -11.30 17.30
N LYS A 113 1.56 -12.52 16.78
CA LYS A 113 1.16 -12.82 15.40
C LYS A 113 -0.37 -12.80 15.30
N GLU A 114 -0.91 -12.01 14.39
CA GLU A 114 -2.35 -11.94 14.16
C GLU A 114 -2.69 -12.66 12.85
N SER A 115 -3.27 -13.86 12.97
CA SER A 115 -3.56 -14.73 11.82
C SER A 115 -4.73 -14.26 10.98
N ARG A 116 -5.58 -13.37 11.50
CA ARG A 116 -6.74 -12.82 10.78
C ARG A 116 -6.35 -11.69 9.82
N LEU A 117 -5.15 -11.12 10.00
CA LEU A 117 -4.63 -10.05 9.15
C LEU A 117 -3.60 -10.63 8.18
N ASP A 118 -3.73 -10.25 6.92
CA ASP A 118 -2.83 -10.65 5.85
C ASP A 118 -2.14 -9.44 5.21
N THR A 119 -1.19 -9.73 4.32
CA THR A 119 -0.52 -8.71 3.52
C THR A 119 -1.49 -7.84 2.71
N ALA A 120 -2.59 -8.41 2.21
CA ALA A 120 -3.58 -7.65 1.45
C ALA A 120 -4.29 -6.62 2.35
N TRP A 121 -4.62 -6.98 3.58
CA TRP A 121 -5.14 -6.06 4.58
C TRP A 121 -4.13 -4.96 4.88
N TYR A 122 -2.86 -5.33 5.14
CA TYR A 122 -1.82 -4.34 5.42
C TYR A 122 -1.73 -3.31 4.28
N ASN A 123 -1.56 -3.76 3.04
CA ASN A 123 -1.39 -2.87 1.89
C ASN A 123 -2.59 -1.95 1.61
N ARG A 124 -3.81 -2.38 1.96
CA ARG A 124 -5.03 -1.57 1.81
C ARG A 124 -5.14 -0.47 2.86
N ASN A 125 -4.57 -0.70 4.04
CA ASN A 125 -4.71 0.16 5.21
C ASN A 125 -3.45 0.99 5.48
N SER A 126 -2.29 0.55 4.99
CA SER A 126 -1.05 1.30 5.04
C SER A 126 -1.11 2.48 4.08
N GLY A 127 -0.71 3.65 4.56
CA GLY A 127 -0.43 4.80 3.70
C GLY A 127 0.83 4.59 2.85
N PRO A 128 1.23 5.62 2.08
CA PRO A 128 2.52 5.63 1.40
C PRO A 128 3.65 5.27 2.37
N VAL A 129 4.60 4.47 1.91
CA VAL A 129 5.78 4.13 2.73
C VAL A 129 6.71 5.34 2.78
N ASP A 130 6.80 5.97 3.94
CA ASP A 130 7.64 7.15 4.14
C ASP A 130 9.11 6.78 4.41
N HIS A 131 9.35 5.63 5.06
CA HIS A 131 10.68 5.17 5.43
C HIS A 131 10.83 3.65 5.33
N PHE A 132 12.02 3.22 4.90
CA PHE A 132 12.41 1.81 4.80
C PHE A 132 13.51 1.55 5.83
N HIS A 133 13.33 0.53 6.67
CA HIS A 133 14.29 0.15 7.69
C HIS A 133 14.83 -1.26 7.43
N PRO A 134 16.16 -1.44 7.29
CA PRO A 134 16.75 -2.74 7.04
C PRO A 134 16.58 -3.72 8.22
N THR A 135 16.36 -3.21 9.44
CA THR A 135 16.14 -4.03 10.64
C THR A 135 14.90 -3.58 11.44
N LEU A 136 14.30 -4.53 12.16
CA LEU A 136 13.14 -4.29 13.03
C LEU A 136 13.44 -3.25 14.12
N ASP A 137 14.60 -3.36 14.76
CA ASP A 137 15.01 -2.49 15.85
C ASP A 137 15.17 -1.04 15.39
N GLU A 138 15.72 -0.83 14.20
CA GLU A 138 15.83 0.51 13.60
C GLU A 138 14.45 1.11 13.29
N GLY A 139 13.51 0.30 12.80
CA GLY A 139 12.14 0.75 12.58
C GLY A 139 11.39 1.06 13.88
N LEU A 140 11.60 0.30 14.95
CA LEU A 140 11.04 0.61 16.27
C LEU A 140 11.55 1.95 16.80
N ARG A 141 12.87 2.18 16.73
CA ARG A 141 13.47 3.46 17.12
C ARG A 141 12.91 4.63 16.33
N HIS A 142 12.70 4.47 15.03
CA HIS A 142 12.09 5.50 14.18
C HIS A 142 10.66 5.84 14.61
N LEU A 143 9.90 4.84 15.09
CA LEU A 143 8.54 5.01 15.61
C LEU A 143 8.49 5.48 17.07
N GLY A 144 9.65 5.65 17.72
CA GLY A 144 9.79 6.17 19.08
C GLY A 144 9.75 5.10 20.18
N HIS A 145 10.10 3.85 19.86
CA HIS A 145 10.08 2.70 20.78
C HIS A 145 11.46 2.08 21.02
#